data_AF-A0A101M757-F1
#
_entry.id   AF-A0A101M757-F1
#
_cell.length_a   1.000
_cell.length_b   1.000
_cell.length_c   1.000
_cell.angle_alpha   90.00
_cell.angle_beta   90.00
_cell.angle_gamma   90.00
#
_symmetry.space_group_name_H-M   'P 1'
#
loop_
_entity.id
_entity.type
_entity.pdbx_description
1 polymer ?
#
loop_
_entity_poly.entity_id
_entity_poly.type
_entity_poly.pdbx_seq_one_letter_code
_entity_poly.pdbx_strand_id
1 'polypeptide(L)'
;MLPELAQLQQLIDTAPPQLQVELLASIPHMAERLPLYGLALGNRSASAPAVVLVGGIHGLERIGTQVVLAYLQTLLNRLPWDLCLQHTLAHCCIYFIPLVNPAGMANGWRANGNSVDLMRNAPVECAEGAAWLVGGQRISRTIPWHRGRTDKMETESQAVADFIQRELFNRPFSLVLDCHSGFGTTDRLWFPYAKSKRQPIAHLAEMYRLRELLFQTYPHQNYIFEPQSQHYLCHGDLWDYLYDLSLAHNTTMLPLTLEMGSWNWVRKNPFQLLSSLGMFHPVKPHRVKRVLRSHLILINFLINSTMSYQNWLPQLNREQLQAQAKALWY
;
A
#
# COMPACT_ATOMS: atom_id res chain seq x y z
N MET A 1 12.22 20.69 -7.06
CA MET A 1 11.67 19.44 -7.62
C MET A 1 11.95 18.29 -6.65
N LEU A 2 10.95 17.45 -6.36
CA LEU A 2 11.08 16.33 -5.42
C LEU A 2 11.92 15.20 -6.05
N PRO A 3 12.92 14.63 -5.36
CA PRO A 3 13.75 13.55 -5.92
C PRO A 3 12.97 12.34 -6.43
N GLU A 4 11.96 11.90 -5.67
CA GLU A 4 11.10 10.76 -6.03
C GLU A 4 10.25 11.06 -7.27
N LEU A 5 9.72 12.29 -7.36
CA LEU A 5 8.94 12.72 -8.53
C LEU A 5 9.83 12.85 -9.76
N ALA A 6 11.04 13.41 -9.61
CA ALA A 6 12.02 13.51 -10.69
C ALA A 6 12.44 12.12 -11.18
N GLN A 7 12.66 11.18 -10.27
CA GLN A 7 12.95 9.78 -10.62
C GLN A 7 11.76 9.14 -11.36
N LEU A 8 10.52 9.34 -10.89
CA LEU A 8 9.33 8.82 -11.55
C LEU A 8 9.19 9.39 -12.97
N GLN A 9 9.40 10.69 -13.15
CA GLN A 9 9.38 11.34 -14.46
C GLN A 9 10.46 10.76 -15.38
N GLN A 10 11.69 10.59 -14.89
CA GLN A 10 12.76 9.96 -15.65
C GLN A 10 12.43 8.51 -16.06
N LEU A 11 11.78 7.74 -15.18
CA LEU A 11 11.33 6.39 -15.50
C LEU A 11 10.26 6.39 -16.58
N ILE A 12 9.32 7.35 -16.52
CA ILE A 12 8.25 7.52 -17.52
C ILE A 12 8.85 7.92 -18.87
N ASP A 13 9.76 8.89 -18.89
CA ASP A 13 10.37 9.42 -20.12
C ASP A 13 11.22 8.39 -20.86
N THR A 14 11.83 7.45 -20.13
CA THR A 14 12.66 6.38 -20.70
C THR A 14 11.94 5.03 -20.76
N ALA A 15 10.64 4.99 -20.41
CA ALA A 15 9.88 3.75 -20.37
C ALA A 15 9.66 3.15 -21.76
N PRO A 16 9.65 1.81 -21.87
CA PRO A 16 9.26 1.15 -23.10
C PRO A 16 7.73 1.31 -23.32
N PRO A 17 7.21 1.22 -24.56
CA PRO A 17 5.79 1.44 -24.87
C PRO A 17 4.79 0.55 -24.12
N GLN A 18 5.26 -0.56 -23.57
CA GLN A 18 4.48 -1.47 -22.74
C GLN A 18 4.05 -0.85 -21.39
N LEU A 19 4.77 0.16 -20.89
CA LEU A 19 4.37 0.88 -19.69
C LEU A 19 3.34 1.96 -20.06
N GLN A 20 2.12 1.79 -19.59
CA GLN A 20 1.07 2.80 -19.75
C GLN A 20 1.10 3.76 -18.56
N VAL A 21 0.89 5.05 -18.83
CA VAL A 21 0.95 6.11 -17.83
C VAL A 21 -0.31 6.95 -17.92
N GLU A 22 -0.90 7.25 -16.76
CA GLU A 22 -2.10 8.07 -16.63
C GLU A 22 -1.87 9.12 -15.53
N LEU A 23 -2.30 10.35 -15.77
CA LEU A 23 -2.38 11.38 -14.75
C LEU A 23 -3.73 11.22 -14.02
N LEU A 24 -3.71 10.66 -12.82
CA LEU A 24 -4.92 10.42 -12.02
C LEU A 24 -5.46 11.71 -11.40
N ALA A 25 -4.56 12.58 -10.94
CA ALA A 25 -4.93 13.89 -10.40
C ALA A 25 -3.79 14.90 -10.51
N SER A 26 -4.16 16.17 -10.44
CA SER A 26 -3.23 17.30 -10.37
C SER A 26 -3.41 17.98 -9.01
N ILE A 27 -2.43 17.82 -8.11
CA ILE A 27 -2.49 18.21 -6.70
C ILE A 27 -1.95 19.62 -6.51
N PRO A 28 -2.74 20.58 -5.99
CA PRO A 28 -2.26 21.93 -5.71
C PRO A 28 -1.10 21.94 -4.71
N HIS A 29 -0.02 22.67 -5.02
CA HIS A 29 1.09 22.90 -4.09
C HIS A 29 1.73 24.27 -4.37
N MET A 30 1.58 25.22 -3.44
CA MET A 30 2.03 26.61 -3.62
C MET A 30 1.48 27.22 -4.93
N ALA A 31 2.35 27.71 -5.82
CA ALA A 31 1.98 28.26 -7.13
C ALA A 31 1.94 27.20 -8.26
N GLU A 32 2.25 25.94 -7.94
CA GLU A 32 2.36 24.85 -8.90
C GLU A 32 1.27 23.80 -8.68
N ARG A 33 1.21 22.82 -9.59
CA ARG A 33 0.40 21.62 -9.41
C ARG A 33 1.26 20.39 -9.63
N LEU A 34 1.34 19.53 -8.63
CA LEU A 34 2.12 18.31 -8.66
C LEU A 34 1.29 17.15 -9.21
N PRO A 35 1.83 16.33 -10.13
CA PRO A 35 1.08 15.23 -10.71
C PRO A 35 1.00 14.02 -9.76
N LEU A 36 -0.17 13.38 -9.74
CA LEU A 36 -0.38 12.04 -9.17
C LEU A 36 -0.53 11.07 -10.34
N TYR A 37 0.46 10.20 -10.55
CA TYR A 37 0.47 9.24 -11.67
C TYR A 37 0.00 7.86 -11.25
N GLY A 38 -0.74 7.21 -12.15
CA GLY A 38 -0.98 5.78 -12.17
C GLY A 38 -0.25 5.17 -13.36
N LEU A 39 0.37 4.00 -13.17
CA LEU A 39 1.06 3.28 -14.22
C LEU A 39 0.55 1.85 -14.30
N ALA A 40 0.58 1.26 -15.50
CA ALA A 40 0.15 -0.11 -15.73
C ALA A 40 1.11 -0.86 -16.65
N LEU A 41 1.39 -2.11 -16.30
CA LEU A 41 2.23 -3.03 -17.07
C LEU A 41 1.56 -4.41 -17.14
N GLY A 42 1.44 -4.98 -18.34
CA GLY A 42 0.88 -6.32 -18.55
C GLY A 42 -0.57 -6.34 -19.04
N ASN A 43 -1.27 -7.44 -18.78
CA ASN A 43 -2.57 -7.75 -19.39
C ASN A 43 -3.72 -6.97 -18.74
N ARG A 44 -4.20 -5.93 -19.43
CA ARG A 44 -5.28 -5.05 -18.95
C ARG A 44 -6.68 -5.66 -18.98
N SER A 45 -6.88 -6.86 -19.54
CA SER A 45 -8.20 -7.50 -19.58
C SER A 45 -8.84 -7.56 -18.19
N ALA A 46 -10.13 -7.23 -18.07
CA ALA A 46 -10.88 -7.35 -16.81
C ALA A 46 -10.96 -8.80 -16.31
N SER A 47 -10.79 -9.81 -17.19
CA SER A 47 -10.75 -11.22 -16.79
C SER A 47 -9.41 -11.67 -16.20
N ALA A 48 -8.35 -10.86 -16.33
CA ALA A 48 -7.05 -11.16 -15.74
C ALA A 48 -6.98 -10.68 -14.28
N PRO A 49 -6.25 -11.37 -13.39
CA PRO A 49 -5.97 -10.85 -12.06
C PRO A 49 -5.04 -9.63 -12.13
N ALA A 50 -5.01 -8.84 -11.06
CA ALA A 50 -4.10 -7.70 -10.97
C ALA A 50 -3.48 -7.52 -9.58
N VAL A 51 -2.30 -6.93 -9.56
CA VAL A 51 -1.66 -6.45 -8.34
C VAL A 51 -1.44 -4.94 -8.44
N VAL A 52 -1.62 -4.23 -7.33
CA VAL A 52 -1.36 -2.79 -7.25
C VAL A 52 -0.30 -2.52 -6.19
N LEU A 53 0.76 -1.80 -6.56
CA LEU A 53 1.79 -1.32 -5.66
C LEU A 53 1.60 0.18 -5.42
N VAL A 54 1.27 0.54 -4.19
CA VAL A 54 0.99 1.92 -3.77
C VAL A 54 2.10 2.40 -2.84
N GLY A 55 2.45 3.69 -2.93
CA GLY A 55 3.42 4.30 -2.05
C GLY A 55 3.20 5.79 -1.87
N GLY A 56 3.74 6.31 -0.77
CA GLY A 56 3.76 7.75 -0.51
C GLY A 56 2.38 8.34 -0.20
N ILE A 57 1.47 7.57 0.41
CA ILE A 57 0.24 8.14 0.98
C ILE A 57 0.58 9.12 2.12
N HIS A 58 1.49 8.73 3.01
CA HIS A 58 2.08 9.67 3.97
C HIS A 58 3.33 10.32 3.37
N GLY A 59 3.35 11.65 3.28
CA GLY A 59 4.45 12.37 2.62
C GLY A 59 5.82 12.21 3.29
N LEU A 60 5.86 11.96 4.60
CA LEU A 60 7.10 11.68 5.36
C LEU A 60 7.68 10.29 5.09
N GLU A 61 6.87 9.33 4.67
CA GLU A 61 7.24 7.92 4.52
C GLU A 61 7.83 7.67 3.12
N ARG A 62 8.82 8.49 2.75
CA ARG A 62 9.46 8.51 1.43
C ARG A 62 9.98 7.14 0.97
N ILE A 63 10.36 6.29 1.93
CA ILE A 63 10.84 4.94 1.65
C ILE A 63 9.78 4.06 0.97
N GLY A 64 8.49 4.27 1.26
CA GLY A 64 7.39 3.57 0.59
C GLY A 64 7.40 3.83 -0.92
N THR A 65 7.42 5.11 -1.30
CA THR A 65 7.58 5.53 -2.71
C THR A 65 8.85 4.95 -3.34
N GLN A 66 9.98 4.99 -2.63
CA GLN A 66 11.25 4.48 -3.16
C GLN A 66 11.24 2.96 -3.39
N VAL A 67 10.57 2.18 -2.54
CA VAL A 67 10.37 0.73 -2.75
C VAL A 67 9.60 0.49 -4.04
N VAL A 68 8.48 1.20 -4.24
CA VAL A 68 7.65 1.07 -5.44
C VAL A 68 8.43 1.49 -6.70
N LEU A 69 9.14 2.62 -6.67
CA LEU A 69 9.96 3.10 -7.80
C LEU A 69 11.13 2.16 -8.12
N ALA A 70 11.83 1.64 -7.11
CA ALA A 70 12.92 0.70 -7.30
C ALA A 70 12.43 -0.61 -7.94
N TYR A 71 11.26 -1.08 -7.53
CA TYR A 71 10.66 -2.27 -8.12
C TYR A 71 10.19 -2.03 -9.56
N LEU A 72 9.55 -0.89 -9.85
CA LEU A 72 9.20 -0.48 -11.21
C LEU A 72 10.45 -0.49 -12.12
N GLN A 73 11.52 0.19 -11.72
CA GLN A 73 12.78 0.21 -12.46
C GLN A 73 13.33 -1.21 -12.70
N THR A 74 13.21 -2.09 -11.70
CA THR A 74 13.63 -3.50 -11.81
C THR A 74 12.83 -4.24 -12.87
N LEU A 75 11.51 -4.07 -12.91
CA LEU A 75 10.67 -4.70 -13.93
C LEU A 75 10.99 -4.17 -15.33
N LEU A 76 11.14 -2.86 -15.49
CA LEU A 76 11.46 -2.25 -16.79
C LEU A 76 12.80 -2.79 -17.34
N ASN A 77 13.80 -2.95 -16.48
CA ASN A 77 15.10 -3.52 -16.87
C ASN A 77 15.06 -5.03 -17.14
N ARG A 78 14.10 -5.75 -16.57
CA ARG A 78 13.89 -7.20 -16.81
C ARG A 78 13.08 -7.47 -18.07
N LEU A 79 12.16 -6.56 -18.42
CA LEU A 79 11.22 -6.70 -19.52
C LEU A 79 11.85 -7.21 -20.84
N PRO A 80 13.01 -6.72 -21.31
CA PRO A 80 13.55 -7.16 -22.59
C PRO A 80 14.13 -8.58 -22.61
N TRP A 81 14.44 -9.20 -21.47
CA TRP A 81 15.17 -10.48 -21.44
C TRP A 81 14.56 -11.57 -20.55
N ASP A 82 13.67 -11.22 -19.63
CA ASP A 82 13.13 -12.15 -18.64
C ASP A 82 11.82 -12.82 -19.13
N LEU A 83 11.95 -14.06 -19.60
CA LEU A 83 10.81 -14.87 -20.08
C LEU A 83 9.74 -15.11 -19.00
N CYS A 84 10.14 -15.29 -17.74
CA CYS A 84 9.21 -15.52 -16.64
C CYS A 84 8.38 -14.26 -16.38
N LEU A 85 9.01 -13.09 -16.41
CA LEU A 85 8.30 -11.81 -16.29
C LEU A 85 7.36 -11.58 -17.48
N GLN A 86 7.82 -11.82 -18.70
CA GLN A 86 6.99 -11.67 -19.90
C GLN A 86 5.74 -12.56 -19.83
N HIS A 87 5.90 -13.83 -19.41
CA HIS A 87 4.79 -14.74 -19.18
C HIS A 87 3.85 -14.20 -18.09
N THR A 88 4.40 -13.74 -16.97
CA THR A 88 3.61 -13.15 -15.88
C THR A 88 2.75 -11.98 -16.38
N LEU A 89 3.34 -11.07 -17.15
CA LEU A 89 2.66 -9.89 -17.70
C LEU A 89 1.64 -10.24 -18.79
N ALA A 90 1.75 -11.39 -19.45
CA ALA A 90 0.73 -11.88 -20.38
C ALA A 90 -0.55 -12.35 -19.65
N HIS A 91 -0.42 -12.76 -18.38
CA HIS A 91 -1.51 -13.35 -17.60
C HIS A 91 -1.99 -12.49 -16.42
N CYS A 92 -1.31 -11.39 -16.11
CA CYS A 92 -1.61 -10.53 -14.97
C CYS A 92 -1.32 -9.06 -15.31
N CYS A 93 -2.02 -8.13 -14.66
CA CYS A 93 -1.68 -6.71 -14.69
C CYS A 93 -0.97 -6.28 -13.41
N ILE A 94 0.11 -5.52 -13.54
CA ILE A 94 0.79 -4.87 -12.42
C ILE A 94 0.56 -3.37 -12.54
N TYR A 95 -0.11 -2.79 -11.54
CA TYR A 95 -0.32 -1.35 -11.43
C TYR A 95 0.61 -0.73 -10.39
N PHE A 96 0.96 0.53 -10.62
CA PHE A 96 1.79 1.32 -9.72
C PHE A 96 1.12 2.68 -9.46
N ILE A 97 1.06 3.08 -8.19
CA ILE A 97 0.74 4.45 -7.77
C ILE A 97 1.86 4.90 -6.81
N PRO A 98 3.04 5.27 -7.34
CA PRO A 98 4.25 5.37 -6.51
C PRO A 98 4.28 6.54 -5.53
N LEU A 99 3.55 7.62 -5.83
CA LEU A 99 3.54 8.85 -5.06
C LEU A 99 2.13 9.43 -5.00
N VAL A 100 1.36 9.01 -4.00
CA VAL A 100 -0.04 9.47 -3.80
C VAL A 100 -0.10 10.90 -3.27
N ASN A 101 0.78 11.26 -2.33
CA ASN A 101 0.76 12.56 -1.65
C ASN A 101 2.00 13.42 -1.98
N PRO A 102 2.11 13.94 -3.22
CA PRO A 102 3.26 14.73 -3.63
C PRO A 102 3.37 16.05 -2.85
N ALA A 103 2.24 16.70 -2.52
CA ALA A 103 2.23 17.94 -1.75
C ALA A 103 2.71 17.75 -0.30
N GLY A 104 2.23 16.71 0.38
CA GLY A 104 2.71 16.34 1.72
C GLY A 104 4.19 15.98 1.71
N MET A 105 4.65 15.24 0.69
CA MET A 105 6.07 14.93 0.55
C MET A 105 6.92 16.19 0.34
N ALA A 106 6.46 17.13 -0.48
CA ALA A 106 7.13 18.42 -0.68
C ALA A 106 7.23 19.26 0.59
N ASN A 107 6.21 19.21 1.43
CA ASN A 107 6.19 19.92 2.70
C ASN A 107 6.93 19.16 3.81
N GLY A 108 7.34 17.91 3.60
CA GLY A 108 7.89 17.05 4.65
C GLY A 108 6.85 16.73 5.73
N TRP A 109 5.59 16.54 5.34
CA TRP A 109 4.45 16.27 6.21
C TRP A 109 3.94 14.86 6.05
N ARG A 110 3.44 14.27 7.14
CA ARG A 110 2.65 13.02 7.06
C ARG A 110 1.35 13.27 6.27
N ALA A 111 0.66 14.35 6.64
CA ALA A 111 -0.58 14.79 6.02
C ALA A 111 -0.36 15.34 4.60
N ASN A 112 -1.45 15.55 3.85
CA ASN A 112 -1.43 16.20 2.55
C ASN A 112 -1.30 17.74 2.65
N GLY A 113 -1.41 18.43 1.52
CA GLY A 113 -1.33 19.90 1.45
C GLY A 113 -2.38 20.64 2.29
N ASN A 114 -3.51 20.00 2.60
CA ASN A 114 -4.59 20.56 3.43
C ASN A 114 -4.49 20.16 4.91
N SER A 115 -3.35 19.57 5.31
CA SER A 115 -3.12 19.03 6.66
C SER A 115 -4.12 17.92 7.03
N VAL A 116 -4.52 17.09 6.06
CA VAL A 116 -5.34 15.90 6.27
C VAL A 116 -4.49 14.64 6.17
N ASP A 117 -4.61 13.75 7.14
CA ASP A 117 -4.02 12.41 7.06
C ASP A 117 -4.89 11.54 6.13
N LEU A 118 -4.34 11.19 4.97
CA LEU A 118 -5.06 10.45 3.93
C LEU A 118 -5.50 9.04 4.38
N MET A 119 -4.79 8.43 5.35
CA MET A 119 -5.18 7.15 5.98
C MET A 119 -6.12 7.32 7.18
N ARG A 120 -6.70 8.53 7.33
CA ARG A 120 -7.77 8.84 8.29
C ARG A 120 -8.96 9.55 7.62
N ASN A 121 -8.92 9.70 6.31
CA ASN A 121 -9.79 10.58 5.54
C ASN A 121 -11.02 9.89 4.93
N ALA A 122 -10.98 8.57 4.73
CA ALA A 122 -12.12 7.85 4.17
C ALA A 122 -13.37 7.94 5.08
N PRO A 123 -14.59 7.77 4.54
CA PRO A 123 -15.84 7.86 5.30
C PRO A 123 -16.10 6.59 6.14
N VAL A 124 -15.10 6.17 6.90
CA VAL A 124 -15.13 5.00 7.79
C VAL A 124 -15.08 5.49 9.24
N GLU A 125 -16.01 5.01 10.06
CA GLU A 125 -16.03 5.27 11.49
C GLU A 125 -15.69 4.00 12.29
N CYS A 126 -14.79 4.12 13.26
CA CYS A 126 -14.53 3.09 14.25
C CYS A 126 -15.56 3.20 15.38
N ALA A 127 -16.51 2.27 15.42
CA ALA A 127 -17.54 2.20 16.47
C ALA A 127 -17.02 1.61 17.80
N GLU A 128 -15.83 1.01 17.80
CA GLU A 128 -15.26 0.29 18.94
C GLU A 128 -14.32 1.16 19.80
N GLY A 129 -14.22 2.45 19.48
CA GLY A 129 -13.30 3.37 20.11
C GLY A 129 -11.93 3.34 19.44
N ALA A 130 -11.69 4.27 18.53
CA ALA A 130 -10.37 4.46 17.94
C ALA A 130 -9.34 4.89 19.00
N ALA A 131 -8.06 4.61 18.73
CA ALA A 131 -6.98 5.10 19.58
C ALA A 131 -7.04 6.63 19.71
N TRP A 132 -7.02 7.15 20.94
CA TRP A 132 -7.21 8.58 21.19
C TRP A 132 -6.19 9.42 20.40
N LEU A 133 -6.70 10.37 19.60
CA LEU A 133 -5.99 11.18 18.60
C LEU A 133 -5.37 10.38 17.44
N VAL A 134 -4.48 9.42 17.72
CA VAL A 134 -3.72 8.65 16.70
C VAL A 134 -4.62 7.87 15.75
N GLY A 135 -5.77 7.42 16.26
CA GLY A 135 -6.82 6.76 15.50
C GLY A 135 -7.60 7.69 14.57
N GLY A 136 -7.27 8.99 14.52
CA GLY A 136 -7.90 9.98 13.66
C GLY A 136 -8.75 10.97 14.46
N GLN A 137 -8.53 12.27 14.27
CA GLN A 137 -9.22 13.34 14.99
C GLN A 137 -9.76 14.45 14.07
N ARG A 138 -10.74 15.23 14.54
CA ARG A 138 -11.30 16.43 13.85
C ARG A 138 -11.33 17.69 14.73
N ILE A 139 -10.49 17.72 15.76
CA ILE A 139 -10.34 18.85 16.69
C ILE A 139 -9.63 20.01 15.99
N SER A 140 -8.48 19.75 15.35
CA SER A 140 -7.73 20.76 14.61
C SER A 140 -6.88 20.16 13.51
N ARG A 141 -6.72 20.90 12.41
CA ARG A 141 -5.80 20.59 11.30
C ARG A 141 -4.32 20.69 11.68
N THR A 142 -4.01 21.42 12.75
CA THR A 142 -2.62 21.56 13.25
C THR A 142 -2.18 20.37 14.09
N ILE A 143 -3.11 19.54 14.56
CA ILE A 143 -2.83 18.32 15.30
C ILE A 143 -2.68 17.17 14.29
N PRO A 144 -1.69 16.27 14.45
CA PRO A 144 -1.53 15.13 13.55
C PRO A 144 -2.77 14.22 13.49
N TRP A 145 -2.83 13.37 12.46
CA TRP A 145 -3.95 12.44 12.20
C TRP A 145 -5.31 13.14 12.01
N HIS A 146 -5.32 14.39 11.51
CA HIS A 146 -6.55 15.09 11.21
C HIS A 146 -7.30 14.42 10.04
N ARG A 147 -8.59 14.14 10.21
CA ARG A 147 -9.40 13.34 9.26
C ARG A 147 -9.91 14.12 8.05
N GLY A 148 -9.74 15.43 8.03
CA GLY A 148 -10.36 16.28 7.02
C GLY A 148 -11.86 16.44 7.26
N ARG A 149 -12.55 16.94 6.24
CA ARG A 149 -13.99 17.18 6.30
C ARG A 149 -14.77 15.86 6.29
N THR A 150 -16.01 15.89 6.75
CA THR A 150 -16.88 14.69 6.81
C THR A 150 -17.64 14.45 5.50
N ASP A 151 -17.79 15.49 4.67
CA ASP A 151 -18.61 15.48 3.46
C ASP A 151 -17.84 15.07 2.20
N LYS A 152 -16.51 14.99 2.27
CA LYS A 152 -15.68 14.61 1.13
C LYS A 152 -14.33 14.04 1.55
N MET A 153 -13.80 13.14 0.73
CA MET A 153 -12.39 12.78 0.74
C MET A 153 -11.54 13.88 0.09
N GLU A 154 -10.25 13.90 0.40
CA GLU A 154 -9.25 14.71 -0.26
C GLU A 154 -9.00 14.19 -1.69
N THR A 155 -8.53 15.08 -2.56
CA THR A 155 -8.32 14.79 -3.99
C THR A 155 -7.43 13.57 -4.20
N GLU A 156 -6.38 13.42 -3.40
CA GLU A 156 -5.46 12.28 -3.46
C GLU A 156 -6.17 10.96 -3.14
N SER A 157 -6.89 10.90 -2.02
CA SER A 157 -7.64 9.70 -1.59
C SER A 157 -8.75 9.36 -2.58
N GLN A 158 -9.46 10.36 -3.11
CA GLN A 158 -10.50 10.15 -4.11
C GLN A 158 -9.91 9.60 -5.42
N ALA A 159 -8.79 10.15 -5.91
CA ALA A 159 -8.15 9.67 -7.12
C ALA A 159 -7.69 8.21 -7.01
N VAL A 160 -7.14 7.82 -5.86
CA VAL A 160 -6.80 6.41 -5.58
C VAL A 160 -8.07 5.56 -5.53
N ALA A 161 -9.12 6.03 -4.83
CA ALA A 161 -10.36 5.28 -4.71
C ALA A 161 -11.03 5.04 -6.07
N ASP A 162 -11.07 6.05 -6.93
CA ASP A 162 -11.65 5.96 -8.28
C ASP A 162 -10.84 5.00 -9.15
N PHE A 163 -9.51 5.08 -9.09
CA PHE A 163 -8.62 4.17 -9.81
C PHE A 163 -8.82 2.71 -9.37
N ILE A 164 -8.82 2.45 -8.07
CA ILE A 164 -8.99 1.09 -7.52
C ILE A 164 -10.35 0.50 -7.90
N GLN A 165 -11.42 1.29 -7.76
CA GLN A 165 -12.76 0.86 -8.17
C GLN A 165 -12.82 0.53 -9.66
N ARG A 166 -12.29 1.42 -10.51
CA ARG A 166 -12.30 1.26 -11.96
C ARG A 166 -11.50 0.04 -12.41
N GLU A 167 -10.30 -0.14 -11.88
CA GLU A 167 -9.35 -1.14 -12.36
C GLU A 167 -9.52 -2.52 -11.72
N LEU A 168 -9.99 -2.61 -10.46
CA LEU A 168 -9.95 -3.86 -9.70
C LEU A 168 -11.32 -4.52 -9.47
N PHE A 169 -12.40 -3.76 -9.33
CA PHE A 169 -13.68 -4.32 -8.85
C PHE A 169 -14.35 -5.28 -9.83
N ASN A 170 -13.98 -5.21 -11.11
CA ASN A 170 -14.49 -6.10 -12.16
C ASN A 170 -13.53 -7.27 -12.47
N ARG A 171 -12.44 -7.43 -11.70
CA ARG A 171 -11.48 -8.52 -11.84
C ARG A 171 -11.86 -9.71 -10.97
N PRO A 172 -11.54 -10.94 -11.37
CA PRO A 172 -11.82 -12.11 -10.53
C PRO A 172 -11.01 -12.11 -9.23
N PHE A 173 -9.79 -11.57 -9.28
CA PHE A 173 -8.91 -11.47 -8.13
C PHE A 173 -8.01 -10.25 -8.24
N SER A 174 -7.76 -9.59 -7.12
CA SER A 174 -6.77 -8.52 -7.04
C SER A 174 -6.08 -8.49 -5.68
N LEU A 175 -4.79 -8.12 -5.70
CA LEU A 175 -4.01 -7.90 -4.49
C LEU A 175 -3.50 -6.47 -4.48
N VAL A 176 -3.58 -5.80 -3.34
CA VAL A 176 -2.99 -4.47 -3.18
C VAL A 176 -1.89 -4.54 -2.14
N LEU A 177 -0.74 -3.92 -2.41
CA LEU A 177 0.31 -3.70 -1.44
C LEU A 177 0.60 -2.20 -1.34
N ASP A 178 0.22 -1.61 -0.22
CA ASP A 178 0.52 -0.23 0.11
C ASP A 178 1.75 -0.14 1.01
N CYS A 179 2.80 0.54 0.53
CA CYS A 179 4.09 0.59 1.20
C CYS A 179 4.20 1.80 2.12
N HIS A 180 4.26 1.53 3.41
CA HIS A 180 4.39 2.48 4.51
C HIS A 180 5.66 2.26 5.32
N SER A 181 6.01 3.24 6.14
CA SER A 181 7.05 3.07 7.15
C SER A 181 6.67 3.68 8.49
N GLY A 182 6.88 2.90 9.55
CA GLY A 182 6.43 3.25 10.89
C GLY A 182 7.40 2.83 11.97
N PHE A 183 7.09 3.24 13.21
CA PHE A 183 7.89 2.87 14.37
C PHE A 183 7.76 1.37 14.66
N GLY A 184 8.89 0.66 14.62
CA GLY A 184 8.95 -0.77 14.89
C GLY A 184 10.28 -1.37 14.47
N THR A 185 10.63 -2.54 14.99
CA THR A 185 11.84 -3.28 14.61
C THR A 185 11.60 -4.38 13.59
N THR A 186 10.34 -4.79 13.44
CA THR A 186 9.90 -5.91 12.61
C THR A 186 8.89 -5.40 11.59
N ASP A 187 9.03 -5.83 10.35
CA ASP A 187 8.12 -5.43 9.28
C ASP A 187 6.77 -6.13 9.46
N ARG A 188 5.68 -5.46 9.08
CA ARG A 188 4.33 -6.01 9.23
C ARG A 188 3.58 -5.96 7.91
N LEU A 189 2.74 -6.96 7.70
CA LEU A 189 1.73 -7.03 6.66
C LEU A 189 0.38 -6.95 7.35
N TRP A 190 -0.20 -5.75 7.31
CA TRP A 190 -1.53 -5.53 7.84
C TRP A 190 -2.57 -5.75 6.77
N PHE A 191 -3.71 -6.30 7.18
CA PHE A 191 -4.92 -6.34 6.37
C PHE A 191 -6.10 -5.74 7.13
N PRO A 192 -7.22 -5.41 6.45
CA PRO A 192 -8.41 -4.91 7.13
C PRO A 192 -8.95 -5.90 8.17
N TYR A 193 -9.65 -5.46 9.21
CA TYR A 193 -10.05 -4.09 9.43
C TYR A 193 -9.10 -3.33 10.37
N ALA A 194 -9.00 -2.03 10.16
CA ALA A 194 -8.48 -1.07 11.11
C ALA A 194 -9.58 -0.49 12.03
N LYS A 195 -10.83 -0.48 11.58
CA LYS A 195 -12.00 0.08 12.29
C LYS A 195 -12.61 -0.85 13.35
N SER A 196 -12.27 -2.15 13.36
CA SER A 196 -12.85 -3.12 14.29
C SER A 196 -11.85 -4.23 14.66
N LYS A 197 -11.81 -4.56 15.95
CA LYS A 197 -11.10 -5.72 16.51
C LYS A 197 -11.97 -6.96 16.55
N ARG A 198 -13.29 -6.82 16.51
CA ARG A 198 -14.23 -7.95 16.67
C ARG A 198 -14.78 -8.48 15.36
N GLN A 199 -14.88 -7.62 14.35
CA GLN A 199 -15.40 -7.99 13.04
C GLN A 199 -14.24 -8.43 12.14
N PRO A 200 -14.18 -9.71 11.73
CA PRO A 200 -13.24 -10.13 10.70
C PRO A 200 -13.73 -9.73 9.31
N ILE A 201 -12.79 -9.62 8.38
CA ILE A 201 -13.10 -9.44 6.95
C ILE A 201 -13.83 -10.67 6.37
N ALA A 202 -14.60 -10.46 5.30
CA ALA A 202 -15.30 -11.55 4.61
C ALA A 202 -14.32 -12.58 4.02
N HIS A 203 -13.15 -12.10 3.56
CA HIS A 203 -12.10 -12.89 2.92
C HIS A 203 -10.99 -13.36 3.89
N LEU A 204 -11.35 -13.67 5.15
CA LEU A 204 -10.38 -14.02 6.19
C LEU A 204 -9.64 -15.34 5.90
N ALA A 205 -10.35 -16.35 5.39
CA ALA A 205 -9.76 -17.63 4.99
C ALA A 205 -8.73 -17.46 3.86
N GLU A 206 -9.03 -16.61 2.88
CA GLU A 206 -8.17 -16.26 1.75
C GLU A 206 -6.89 -15.56 2.25
N MET A 207 -7.05 -14.60 3.17
CA MET A 207 -5.92 -13.88 3.77
C MET A 207 -5.02 -14.81 4.60
N TYR A 208 -5.63 -15.71 5.40
CA TYR A 208 -4.91 -16.71 6.16
C TYR A 208 -4.15 -17.67 5.24
N ARG A 209 -4.78 -18.10 4.14
CA ARG A 209 -4.13 -18.97 3.16
C ARG A 209 -2.94 -18.30 2.50
N LEU A 210 -3.06 -17.02 2.12
CA LEU A 210 -1.96 -16.23 1.58
C LEU A 210 -0.78 -16.15 2.57
N ARG A 211 -1.07 -15.94 3.86
CA ARG A 211 -0.07 -15.98 4.94
C ARG A 211 0.63 -17.34 5.01
N GLU A 212 -0.12 -18.44 5.01
CA GLU A 212 0.47 -19.78 5.05
C GLU A 212 1.40 -20.02 3.87
N LEU A 213 0.99 -19.66 2.65
CA LEU A 213 1.82 -19.78 1.46
C LEU A 213 3.12 -18.99 1.60
N LEU A 214 3.05 -17.74 2.07
CA LEU A 214 4.23 -16.91 2.28
C LEU A 214 5.20 -17.57 3.28
N PHE A 215 4.67 -18.06 4.41
CA PHE A 215 5.50 -18.59 5.51
C PHE A 215 6.05 -19.98 5.19
N GLN A 216 5.31 -20.80 4.45
CA GLN A 216 5.77 -22.11 3.97
C GLN A 216 6.82 -21.96 2.86
N THR A 217 6.63 -21.00 1.94
CA THR A 217 7.58 -20.73 0.84
C THR A 217 8.87 -20.12 1.37
N TYR A 218 8.78 -19.23 2.36
CA TYR A 218 9.91 -18.52 2.94
C TYR A 218 9.91 -18.65 4.47
N PRO A 219 10.38 -19.77 5.04
CA PRO A 219 10.34 -20.03 6.48
C PRO A 219 11.18 -19.05 7.32
N HIS A 220 12.11 -18.32 6.70
CA HIS A 220 12.97 -17.33 7.35
C HIS A 220 12.55 -15.87 7.07
N GLN A 221 11.33 -15.67 6.58
CA GLN A 221 10.74 -14.34 6.43
C GLN A 221 10.60 -13.63 7.79
N ASN A 222 10.60 -12.29 7.79
CA ASN A 222 10.58 -11.47 9.01
C ASN A 222 9.35 -10.57 9.12
N TYR A 223 8.25 -10.94 8.48
CA TYR A 223 6.97 -10.25 8.53
C TYR A 223 6.07 -10.83 9.62
N ILE A 224 5.38 -9.93 10.32
CA ILE A 224 4.19 -10.29 11.10
C ILE A 224 2.98 -10.01 10.22
N PHE A 225 2.09 -11.00 10.09
CA PHE A 225 0.92 -10.93 9.21
C PHE A 225 -0.36 -11.04 10.06
N GLU A 226 -1.12 -9.96 10.15
CA GLU A 226 -2.23 -9.79 11.10
C GLU A 226 -3.16 -8.63 10.68
N PRO A 227 -4.40 -8.56 11.20
CA PRO A 227 -5.23 -7.39 10.91
C PRO A 227 -4.68 -6.14 11.60
N GLN A 228 -4.83 -4.97 10.97
CA GLN A 228 -4.33 -3.69 11.53
C GLN A 228 -4.87 -3.43 12.95
N SER A 229 -6.11 -3.83 13.20
CA SER A 229 -6.76 -3.68 14.51
C SER A 229 -6.02 -4.36 15.66
N GLN A 230 -5.14 -5.34 15.43
CA GLN A 230 -4.28 -5.90 16.49
C GLN A 230 -3.30 -4.87 17.08
N HIS A 231 -2.93 -3.85 16.30
CA HIS A 231 -2.09 -2.75 16.78
C HIS A 231 -2.94 -1.67 17.44
N TYR A 232 -3.78 -1.03 16.64
CA TYR A 232 -4.64 0.03 17.11
C TYR A 232 -5.83 0.18 16.17
N LEU A 233 -6.91 0.74 16.74
CA LEU A 233 -8.11 1.06 15.99
C LEU A 233 -8.01 2.46 15.41
N CYS A 234 -8.45 2.65 14.17
CA CYS A 234 -8.57 3.99 13.58
C CYS A 234 -9.83 4.18 12.74
N HIS A 235 -10.21 5.45 12.62
CA HIS A 235 -11.22 5.92 11.68
C HIS A 235 -10.57 6.18 10.31
N GLY A 236 -11.39 6.11 9.26
CA GLY A 236 -11.07 6.64 7.93
C GLY A 236 -9.90 5.98 7.22
N ASP A 237 -9.57 4.74 7.56
CA ASP A 237 -8.62 3.94 6.80
C ASP A 237 -9.14 3.73 5.37
N LEU A 238 -8.29 4.03 4.38
CA LEU A 238 -8.66 3.97 2.97
C LEU A 238 -8.88 2.54 2.48
N TRP A 239 -8.12 1.58 3.02
CA TRP A 239 -8.22 0.18 2.61
C TRP A 239 -9.41 -0.52 3.27
N ASP A 240 -9.79 -0.16 4.49
CA ASP A 240 -11.08 -0.56 5.07
C ASP A 240 -12.24 -0.12 4.16
N TYR A 241 -12.23 1.14 3.70
CA TYR A 241 -13.26 1.70 2.84
C TYR A 241 -13.35 1.00 1.48
N LEU A 242 -12.22 0.87 0.78
CA LEU A 242 -12.19 0.22 -0.53
C LEU A 242 -12.51 -1.27 -0.44
N TYR A 243 -12.08 -1.94 0.64
CA TYR A 243 -12.44 -3.33 0.88
C TYR A 243 -13.95 -3.48 1.03
N ASP A 244 -14.60 -2.68 1.87
CA ASP A 244 -16.06 -2.72 2.05
C ASP A 244 -16.81 -2.48 0.73
N LEU A 245 -16.39 -1.48 -0.05
CA LEU A 245 -17.00 -1.23 -1.35
C LEU A 245 -16.83 -2.42 -2.30
N SER A 246 -15.67 -3.09 -2.29
CA SER A 246 -15.41 -4.23 -3.16
C SER A 246 -16.34 -5.42 -2.89
N LEU A 247 -16.86 -5.56 -1.66
CA LEU A 247 -17.78 -6.64 -1.29
C LEU A 247 -19.14 -6.56 -1.99
N ALA A 248 -19.50 -5.41 -2.57
CA ALA A 248 -20.69 -5.27 -3.40
C ALA A 248 -20.52 -5.86 -4.82
N HIS A 249 -19.31 -6.29 -5.18
CA HIS A 249 -18.96 -6.82 -6.48
C HIS A 249 -18.54 -8.29 -6.38
N ASN A 250 -18.62 -9.01 -7.49
CA ASN A 250 -18.15 -10.40 -7.57
C ASN A 250 -16.63 -10.44 -7.80
N THR A 251 -15.86 -9.99 -6.80
CA THR A 251 -14.40 -9.89 -6.85
C THR A 251 -13.78 -10.32 -5.52
N THR A 252 -12.61 -10.95 -5.59
CA THR A 252 -11.77 -11.19 -4.41
C THR A 252 -10.63 -10.17 -4.41
N MET A 253 -10.81 -9.06 -3.68
CA MET A 253 -9.75 -8.07 -3.45
C MET A 253 -9.12 -8.28 -2.08
N LEU A 254 -7.80 -8.48 -2.03
CA LEU A 254 -7.01 -8.64 -0.82
C LEU A 254 -6.05 -7.45 -0.65
N PRO A 255 -6.44 -6.40 0.10
CA PRO A 255 -5.55 -5.28 0.40
C PRO A 255 -4.60 -5.63 1.55
N LEU A 256 -3.33 -5.27 1.37
CA LEU A 256 -2.26 -5.37 2.34
C LEU A 256 -1.55 -4.03 2.48
N THR A 257 -1.22 -3.69 3.72
CA THR A 257 -0.34 -2.57 4.07
C THR A 257 0.98 -3.14 4.56
N LEU A 258 2.07 -2.83 3.87
CA LEU A 258 3.42 -3.13 4.34
C LEU A 258 3.90 -1.98 5.22
N GLU A 259 4.02 -2.25 6.52
CA GLU A 259 4.63 -1.33 7.48
C GLU A 259 6.07 -1.72 7.73
N MET A 260 7.00 -0.96 7.14
CA MET A 260 8.44 -1.20 7.30
C MET A 260 8.93 -0.64 8.64
N GLY A 261 9.56 -1.49 9.45
CA GLY A 261 10.05 -1.14 10.78
C GLY A 261 11.24 -0.18 10.74
N SER A 262 11.01 1.10 11.02
CA SER A 262 12.03 2.16 10.94
C SER A 262 12.89 2.32 12.21
N TRP A 263 12.55 1.68 13.34
CA TRP A 263 13.24 1.88 14.63
C TRP A 263 14.72 1.49 14.59
N ASN A 264 15.06 0.49 13.78
CA ASN A 264 16.45 0.10 13.52
C ASN A 264 17.27 1.22 12.84
N TRP A 265 16.61 2.17 12.18
CA TRP A 265 17.25 3.30 11.51
C TRP A 265 17.56 4.42 12.52
N VAL A 266 16.59 4.73 13.40
CA VAL A 266 16.67 5.76 14.46
C VAL A 266 17.63 5.37 15.59
N ARG A 267 17.63 4.10 16.04
CA ARG A 267 18.48 3.63 17.18
C ARG A 267 19.99 3.85 16.98
N LYS A 268 20.44 3.97 15.74
CA LYS A 268 21.88 4.10 15.40
C LYS A 268 22.32 5.53 15.07
N ASN A 269 21.41 6.52 15.11
CA ASN A 269 21.75 7.93 15.00
C ASN A 269 20.69 8.78 15.73
N PRO A 270 20.81 8.98 17.05
CA PRO A 270 19.79 9.63 17.87
C PRO A 270 19.51 11.09 17.46
N PHE A 271 20.45 11.76 16.77
CA PHE A 271 20.22 13.09 16.20
C PHE A 271 19.20 13.11 15.05
N GLN A 272 18.78 11.95 14.53
CA GLN A 272 17.69 11.85 13.54
C GLN A 272 16.32 12.19 14.10
N LEU A 273 16.16 12.18 15.43
CA LEU A 273 14.95 12.64 16.12
C LEU A 273 14.74 14.17 16.00
N LEU A 274 15.78 14.92 15.63
CA LEU A 274 15.71 16.37 15.45
C LEU A 274 15.12 16.79 14.08
N SER A 275 14.79 15.82 13.22
CA SER A 275 14.11 16.08 11.94
C SER A 275 12.97 15.07 11.74
N SER A 276 11.78 15.55 11.39
CA SER A 276 10.62 14.68 11.08
C SER A 276 10.93 13.64 9.99
N LEU A 277 11.76 14.02 9.01
CA LEU A 277 12.26 13.16 7.94
C LEU A 277 13.16 12.00 8.43
N GLY A 278 13.98 12.22 9.45
CA GLY A 278 14.92 11.21 9.96
C GLY A 278 14.26 10.03 10.68
N MET A 279 13.01 10.20 11.14
CA MET A 279 12.27 9.17 11.88
C MET A 279 11.65 8.09 10.97
N PHE A 280 11.32 8.45 9.72
CA PHE A 280 10.55 7.60 8.81
C PHE A 280 11.33 7.24 7.52
N HIS A 281 12.55 7.76 7.37
CA HIS A 281 13.38 7.57 6.19
C HIS A 281 14.84 7.19 6.55
N PRO A 282 15.44 6.15 5.94
CA PRO A 282 16.84 5.82 6.20
C PRO A 282 17.77 6.86 5.55
N VAL A 283 18.44 7.68 6.36
CA VAL A 283 19.33 8.76 5.86
C VAL A 283 20.63 8.25 5.18
N LYS A 284 21.07 7.01 5.46
CA LYS A 284 22.33 6.48 4.89
C LYS A 284 22.08 5.66 3.62
N PRO A 285 22.79 5.89 2.49
CA PRO A 285 22.55 5.22 1.20
C PRO A 285 22.56 3.68 1.25
N HIS A 286 23.45 3.08 2.06
CA HIS A 286 23.50 1.61 2.19
C HIS A 286 22.28 1.02 2.92
N ARG A 287 21.61 1.79 3.79
CA ARG A 287 20.41 1.35 4.51
C ARG A 287 19.21 1.38 3.58
N VAL A 288 19.07 2.44 2.79
CA VAL A 288 18.09 2.51 1.70
C VAL A 288 18.25 1.29 0.78
N LYS A 289 19.47 1.04 0.25
CA LYS A 289 19.75 -0.14 -0.58
C LYS A 289 19.42 -1.48 0.09
N ARG A 290 19.51 -1.60 1.42
CA ARG A 290 19.12 -2.81 2.13
C ARG A 290 17.59 -2.96 2.14
N VAL A 291 16.87 -1.93 2.55
CA VAL A 291 15.40 -1.93 2.62
C VAL A 291 14.80 -2.22 1.24
N LEU A 292 15.30 -1.52 0.20
CA LEU A 292 14.85 -1.73 -1.17
C LEU A 292 15.02 -3.19 -1.63
N ARG A 293 16.09 -3.88 -1.20
CA ARG A 293 16.33 -5.29 -1.53
C ARG A 293 15.49 -6.25 -0.69
N SER A 294 15.25 -5.92 0.58
CA SER A 294 14.55 -6.77 1.54
C SER A 294 13.12 -7.11 1.12
N HIS A 295 12.44 -6.19 0.44
CA HIS A 295 11.03 -6.39 0.04
C HIS A 295 10.85 -6.95 -1.37
N LEU A 296 11.93 -7.13 -2.16
CA LEU A 296 11.83 -7.72 -3.50
C LEU A 296 11.24 -9.13 -3.48
N ILE A 297 11.60 -9.94 -2.48
CA ILE A 297 11.09 -11.31 -2.34
C ILE A 297 9.58 -11.29 -2.10
N LEU A 298 9.13 -10.41 -1.18
CA LEU A 298 7.71 -10.24 -0.88
C LEU A 298 6.95 -9.80 -2.14
N ILE A 299 7.39 -8.74 -2.82
CA ILE A 299 6.68 -8.19 -3.98
C ILE A 299 6.60 -9.24 -5.11
N ASN A 300 7.70 -9.94 -5.41
CA ASN A 300 7.70 -11.03 -6.39
C ASN A 300 6.74 -12.16 -5.98
N PHE A 301 6.71 -12.54 -4.70
CA PHE A 301 5.77 -13.54 -4.18
C PHE A 301 4.32 -13.11 -4.39
N LEU A 302 3.99 -11.84 -4.06
CA LEU A 302 2.63 -11.32 -4.20
C LEU A 302 2.20 -11.29 -5.68
N ILE A 303 3.07 -10.88 -6.61
CA ILE A 303 2.82 -10.95 -8.05
C ILE A 303 2.56 -12.39 -8.50
N ASN A 304 3.43 -13.33 -8.13
CA ASN A 304 3.30 -14.73 -8.53
C ASN A 304 2.05 -15.38 -7.95
N SER A 305 1.73 -15.08 -6.68
CA SER A 305 0.50 -15.55 -6.03
C SER A 305 -0.75 -14.97 -6.68
N THR A 306 -0.70 -13.70 -7.12
CA THR A 306 -1.79 -13.03 -7.83
C THR A 306 -2.05 -13.69 -9.18
N MET A 307 -1.00 -13.92 -9.98
CA MET A 307 -1.12 -14.65 -11.25
C MET A 307 -1.67 -16.06 -11.03
N SER A 308 -1.31 -16.71 -9.91
CA SER A 308 -1.66 -18.10 -9.61
C SER A 308 -2.87 -18.24 -8.68
N TYR A 309 -3.72 -17.21 -8.53
CA TYR A 309 -4.75 -17.16 -7.49
C TYR A 309 -5.68 -18.38 -7.47
N GLN A 310 -6.03 -18.91 -8.65
CA GLN A 310 -6.91 -20.08 -8.80
C GLN A 310 -6.32 -21.35 -8.16
N ASN A 311 -5.00 -21.45 -8.04
CA ASN A 311 -4.32 -22.63 -7.52
C ASN A 311 -4.24 -22.68 -5.99
N TRP A 312 -4.57 -21.58 -5.31
CA TRP A 312 -4.42 -21.53 -3.86
C TRP A 312 -5.60 -20.90 -3.12
N LEU A 313 -6.51 -20.20 -3.80
CA LEU A 313 -7.74 -19.76 -3.15
C LEU A 313 -8.48 -20.94 -2.52
N PRO A 314 -9.01 -20.78 -1.30
CA PRO A 314 -9.64 -21.86 -0.57
C PRO A 314 -11.04 -22.18 -1.13
N GLN A 315 -11.11 -23.18 -2.02
CA GLN A 315 -12.38 -23.62 -2.59
C GLN A 315 -13.09 -24.64 -1.71
N LEU A 316 -12.38 -25.67 -1.26
CA LEU A 316 -12.97 -26.82 -0.54
C LEU A 316 -12.82 -26.76 0.98
N ASN A 317 -11.79 -26.08 1.47
CA ASN A 317 -11.43 -26.03 2.90
C ASN A 317 -11.65 -24.67 3.54
N ARG A 318 -12.49 -23.82 2.93
CA ARG A 318 -12.69 -22.42 3.33
C ARG A 318 -13.14 -22.29 4.78
N GLU A 319 -14.09 -23.10 5.23
CA GLU A 319 -14.60 -23.06 6.61
C GLU A 319 -13.53 -23.42 7.65
N GLN A 320 -12.72 -24.43 7.35
CA GLN A 320 -11.62 -24.84 8.22
C GLN A 320 -10.58 -23.72 8.34
N LEU A 321 -10.15 -23.14 7.21
CA LEU A 321 -9.20 -22.02 7.22
C LEU A 321 -9.80 -20.79 7.89
N GLN A 322 -11.10 -20.52 7.71
CA GLN A 322 -11.81 -19.45 8.42
C GLN A 322 -11.73 -19.66 9.94
N ALA A 323 -11.96 -20.88 10.43
CA ALA A 323 -11.88 -21.20 11.85
C ALA A 323 -10.47 -21.05 12.41
N GLN A 324 -9.45 -21.52 11.66
CA GLN A 324 -8.04 -21.34 12.03
C GLN A 324 -7.63 -19.86 12.05
N ALA A 325 -8.09 -19.09 11.05
CA ALA A 325 -7.82 -17.68 10.95
C ALA A 325 -8.47 -16.89 12.09
N LYS A 326 -9.70 -17.24 12.47
CA LYS A 326 -10.35 -16.70 13.66
C LYS A 326 -9.52 -17.02 14.89
N ALA A 327 -9.22 -18.29 15.18
CA ALA A 327 -8.43 -18.68 16.35
C ALA A 327 -7.05 -18.00 16.42
N LEU A 328 -6.43 -17.66 15.29
CA LEU A 328 -5.16 -16.94 15.26
C LEU A 328 -5.30 -15.44 15.57
N TRP A 329 -6.36 -14.79 15.11
CA TRP A 329 -6.47 -13.32 15.08
C TRP A 329 -7.63 -12.71 15.88
N TYR A 330 -8.58 -13.51 16.37
CA TYR A 330 -9.83 -13.07 17.02
C TYR A 330 -10.23 -14.01 18.16
#